data_AF-A0A4R9VJC1-F1
#
_entry.id   AF-A0A4R9VJC1-F1
#
_cell.length_a   1.000
_cell.length_b   1.000
_cell.length_c   1.000
_cell.angle_alpha   90.00
_cell.angle_beta   90.00
_cell.angle_gamma   90.00
#
_symmetry.space_group_name_H-M   'P 1'
#
loop_
_entity.id
_entity.type
_entity.pdbx_description
1 polymer ?
#
loop_
_entity_poly.entity_id
_entity_poly.type
_entity_poly.pdbx_seq_one_letter_code
_entity_poly.pdbx_strand_id
1 'polypeptide(L)' 'MRRIAPERADLPSIIGEVFREHGYEGASLALIGAATGLGKGSLYHFFPGGKEEMARA' A
#
# COMPACT_ATOMS: atom_id res chain seq x y z
N MET A 1 8.99 -2.15 20.05
CA MET A 1 9.63 -1.45 18.91
C MET A 1 8.60 -0.53 18.28
N ARG A 2 8.79 0.79 18.29
CA ARG A 2 7.92 1.72 17.57
C ARG A 2 8.28 1.60 16.09
N ARG A 3 7.47 0.89 15.31
CA ARG A 3 7.60 0.88 13.85
C ARG A 3 7.39 2.34 13.43
N ILE A 4 8.46 3.01 12.99
CA ILE A 4 8.33 4.34 12.38
C ILE A 4 7.42 4.10 11.17
N ALA A 5 6.28 4.78 11.11
CA ALA A 5 5.38 4.63 9.98
C ALA A 5 6.17 4.98 8.70
N PRO A 6 6.05 4.20 7.61
CA PRO A 6 6.77 4.48 6.39
C PRO A 6 6.45 5.90 5.91
N GLU A 7 7.47 6.58 5.40
CA GLU A 7 7.24 7.88 4.78
C GLU A 7 6.50 7.66 3.46
N ARG A 8 5.79 8.69 2.99
CA ARG A 8 5.03 8.59 1.72
C ARG A 8 5.91 8.12 0.56
N ALA A 9 7.19 8.49 0.57
CA ALA A 9 8.17 8.11 -0.46
C ALA A 9 8.46 6.60 -0.49
N ASP A 10 8.28 5.88 0.63
CA ASP A 10 8.56 4.44 0.71
C ASP A 10 7.37 3.59 0.23
N LEU A 11 6.16 4.15 0.26
CA LEU A 11 4.92 3.42 -0.02
C LEU A 11 4.89 2.74 -1.40
N PRO A 12 5.30 3.38 -2.52
CA PRO A 12 5.28 2.74 -3.83
C PRO A 12 6.13 1.46 -3.89
N SER A 13 7.28 1.46 -3.23
CA SER A 13 8.17 0.29 -3.21
C SER A 13 7.53 -0.90 -2.48
N ILE A 14 6.94 -0.65 -1.30
CA ILE A 14 6.27 -1.68 -0.48
C ILE A 14 5.01 -2.19 -1.19
N ILE A 15 4.20 -1.28 -1.75
CA ILE A 15 2.98 -1.61 -2.48
C ILE A 15 3.31 -2.41 -3.75
N GLY A 16 4.39 -2.04 -4.44
CA GLY A 16 4.88 -2.76 -5.61
C GLY A 16 5.29 -4.20 -5.30
N GLU A 17 5.83 -4.49 -4.11
CA GLU A 17 6.10 -5.87 -3.67
C GLU A 17 4.82 -6.68 -3.54
N VAL A 18 3.78 -6.13 -2.90
CA VAL A 18 2.48 -6.79 -2.77
C VAL A 18 1.87 -7.09 -4.15
N PHE A 19 1.96 -6.16 -5.10
CA PHE A 19 1.49 -6.40 -6.46
C PHE A 19 2.32 -7.45 -7.22
N ARG A 20 3.64 -7.49 -7.02
CA ARG A 20 4.51 -8.51 -7.64
C ARG A 20 4.19 -9.92 -7.12
N GLU A 21 3.90 -10.05 -5.83
CA GLU A 21 3.64 -11.35 -5.20
C GLU A 21 2.22 -11.88 -5.48
N HIS A 22 1.22 -11.00 -5.49
CA HIS A 22 -0.19 -11.39 -5.54
C HIS A 22 -0.89 -11.06 -6.87
N GLY A 23 -0.23 -10.32 -7.77
CA GLY A 23 -0.86 -9.71 -8.93
C GLY A 23 -1.86 -8.60 -8.56
N TYR A 24 -2.37 -7.90 -9.57
CA TYR A 24 -3.34 -6.81 -9.33
C TYR A 24 -4.57 -7.34 -8.61
N GLU A 25 -5.26 -8.35 -9.14
CA GLU A 25 -6.49 -8.87 -8.53
C GLU A 25 -6.27 -9.38 -7.10
N GLY A 26 -5.19 -10.11 -6.83
CA GLY A 26 -4.88 -10.68 -5.53
C GLY A 26 -4.41 -9.68 -4.46
N ALA A 27 -3.87 -8.53 -4.85
CA ALA A 27 -3.40 -7.49 -3.92
C ALA A 27 -4.56 -6.72 -3.29
N SER A 28 -5.17 -7.26 -2.23
CA SER A 28 -6.26 -6.56 -1.51
C SER A 28 -5.75 -5.35 -0.72
N LEU A 29 -6.63 -4.39 -0.42
CA LEU A 29 -6.30 -3.27 0.49
C LEU A 29 -5.91 -3.75 1.90
N ALA A 30 -6.37 -4.92 2.32
CA ALA A 30 -5.98 -5.52 3.59
C ALA A 30 -4.52 -6.01 3.56
N LEU A 31 -4.09 -6.65 2.46
CA LEU A 31 -2.71 -7.07 2.26
C LEU A 31 -1.78 -5.85 2.16
N ILE A 32 -2.18 -4.85 1.38
CA ILE A 32 -1.43 -3.60 1.25
C ILE A 32 -1.30 -2.91 2.62
N GLY A 33 -2.40 -2.78 3.35
CA GLY A 33 -2.38 -2.16 4.68
C GLY A 33 -1.53 -2.92 5.70
N ALA A 34 -1.49 -4.25 5.64
CA ALA A 34 -0.62 -5.06 6.46
C ALA A 34 0.87 -4.84 6.12
N ALA A 35 1.20 -4.77 4.83
CA ALA A 35 2.57 -4.55 4.35
C ALA A 35 3.09 -3.15 4.71
N THR A 36 2.30 -2.11 4.48
CA THR A 36 2.67 -0.72 4.78
C THR A 36 2.47 -0.35 6.26
N GLY A 37 1.79 -1.19 7.04
CA GLY A 37 1.37 -0.85 8.41
C GLY A 37 0.31 0.26 8.47
N LEU A 38 -0.40 0.52 7.37
CA LEU A 38 -1.41 1.57 7.28
C LEU A 38 -2.82 1.00 7.34
N GLY A 39 -3.73 1.74 7.98
CA GLY A 39 -5.15 1.45 7.88
C GLY A 39 -5.73 1.88 6.52
N LYS A 40 -6.90 1.33 6.18
CA LYS A 40 -7.64 1.66 4.95
C LYS A 40 -7.80 3.18 4.75
N GLY A 41 -8.16 3.93 5.78
CA GLY A 41 -8.35 5.38 5.70
C GLY A 41 -7.07 6.13 5.32
N SER A 42 -5.92 5.76 5.90
CA SER A 42 -4.62 6.32 5.54
C SER A 42 -4.24 5.99 4.11
N LEU A 43 -4.51 4.77 3.65
CA LEU A 43 -4.26 4.38 2.26
C LEU A 43 -5.06 5.24 1.27
N TYR A 44 -6.34 5.51 1.53
CA TYR A 44 -7.13 6.43 0.70
C TYR A 44 -6.72 7.89 0.83
N HIS A 45 -6.12 8.29 1.96
CA HIS A 45 -5.56 9.64 2.11
C HIS A 45 -4.33 9.83 1.22
N PHE A 46 -3.44 8.83 1.15
CA PHE A 46 -2.24 8.88 0.30
C PHE A 46 -2.51 8.59 -1.17
N PHE A 47 -3.50 7.74 -1.45
CA PHE A 47 -3.90 7.32 -2.79
C PHE A 47 -5.43 7.44 -2.93
N PRO A 48 -5.95 8.65 -3.21
CA PRO A 48 -7.40 8.89 -3.35
C PRO A 48 -8.07 8.04 -4.44
N GLY A 49 -7.35 7.71 -5.51
CA GLY A 49 -7.76 6.78 -6.57
C GLY A 49 -7.71 5.30 -6.14
N GLY A 50 -7.32 5.02 -4.91
CA GLY A 50 -7.35 3.69 -4.31
C GLY A 50 -6.34 2.74 -4.96
N LYS A 51 -6.74 1.46 -5.06
CA LYS A 51 -5.87 0.38 -5.53
C LYS A 51 -5.34 0.59 -6.95
N GLU A 52 -6.12 1.24 -7.81
CA GLU A 52 -5.70 1.54 -9.18
C GLU A 52 -4.57 2.58 -9.21
N GLU A 53 -4.67 3.64 -8.40
CA GLU A 53 -3.59 4.62 -8.25
C GLU A 53 -2.36 3.98 -7.62
N MET A 54 -2.54 3.16 -6.58
CA MET A 54 -1.46 2.40 -5.93
C MET A 54 -0.69 1.51 -6.92
N ALA A 55 -1.37 0.93 -7.90
CA ALA A 55 -0.74 0.08 -8.92
C ALA A 55 0.06 0.86 -9.97
N ARG A 56 -0.20 2.17 -10.09
CA ARG A 56 0.47 3.07 -11.05
C ARG A 56 1.55 3.94 -10.41
N ALA A 57 1.66 3.90 -9.08
CA ALA A 57 2.56 4.72 -8.28
C ALA A 57 4.03 4.24 -8.34
#